data_AF-A0A952R2D9-F1
#
_entry.id   AF-A0A952R2D9-F1
#
_cell.length_a   1.000
_cell.length_b   1.000
_cell.length_c   1.000
_cell.angle_alpha   90.00
_cell.angle_beta   90.00
_cell.angle_gamma   90.00
#
_symmetry.space_group_name_H-M   'P 1'
#
loop_
_entity.id
_entity.type
_entity.pdbx_description
1 polymer ?
#
loop_
_entity_poly.entity_id
_entity_poly.type
_entity_poly.pdbx_seq_one_letter_code
_entity_poly.pdbx_strand_id
1 'polypeptide(L)'
;MRRLKIVILMVALLLAPAALSRDRLQASRYGPLASDVIAAFGADIEPCIGAIDASEICFVVHVAGPTYLATALERVVDEYRQAGLTTSDWQAANGVWKLSVWYTDSGSGELQVFLTETGGSSVRGVLVFVGP
;
A
#
# COMPACT_ATOMS: atom_id res chain seq x y z
N MET A 1 -9.33 19.71 -37.80
CA MET A 1 -8.22 19.08 -37.03
C MET A 1 -7.92 19.73 -35.68
N ARG A 2 -8.08 21.06 -35.51
CA ARG A 2 -7.80 21.76 -34.22
C ARG A 2 -8.73 21.37 -33.06
N ARG A 3 -10.00 21.05 -33.36
CA ARG A 3 -10.99 20.59 -32.35
C ARG A 3 -10.71 19.19 -31.81
N LEU A 4 -10.11 18.30 -32.61
CA LEU A 4 -9.77 16.93 -32.19
C LEU A 4 -8.65 16.91 -31.14
N LYS A 5 -7.68 17.84 -31.24
CA LYS A 5 -6.58 17.97 -30.27
C LYS A 5 -7.04 18.46 -28.89
N ILE A 6 -8.09 19.28 -28.84
CA ILE A 6 -8.65 19.82 -27.58
C ILE A 6 -9.42 18.73 -26.83
N VAL A 7 -10.15 17.87 -27.54
CA VAL A 7 -10.87 16.74 -26.94
C VAL A 7 -9.90 15.71 -26.36
N ILE A 8 -8.80 15.40 -27.05
CA ILE A 8 -7.75 14.49 -26.54
C ILE A 8 -7.06 15.08 -25.30
N LEU A 9 -6.80 16.39 -25.28
CA LEU A 9 -6.19 17.07 -24.14
C LEU A 9 -7.12 17.10 -22.90
N MET A 10 -8.44 17.26 -23.08
CA MET A 10 -9.41 17.21 -21.98
C MET A 10 -9.60 15.79 -21.43
N VAL A 11 -9.58 14.76 -22.28
CA VAL A 11 -9.67 13.36 -21.83
C VAL A 11 -8.41 12.95 -21.05
N ALA A 12 -7.23 13.43 -21.45
CA ALA A 12 -5.99 13.21 -20.70
C ALA A 12 -6.00 13.90 -19.33
N LEU A 13 -6.66 15.06 -19.19
CA LEU A 13 -6.77 15.77 -17.91
C LEU A 13 -7.76 15.08 -16.93
N LEU A 14 -8.78 14.41 -17.44
CA LEU A 14 -9.80 13.72 -16.62
C LEU A 14 -9.34 12.36 -16.10
N LEU A 15 -8.29 11.77 -16.68
CA LEU A 15 -7.70 10.49 -16.26
C LEU A 15 -6.45 10.64 -15.36
N ALA A 16 -5.93 11.87 -15.20
CA ALA A 16 -4.71 12.14 -14.45
C ALA A 16 -4.80 11.97 -12.91
N PRO A 17 -5.92 12.23 -12.19
CA PRO A 17 -5.85 12.26 -10.73
C PRO A 17 -5.67 10.88 -10.08
N ALA A 18 -5.98 9.79 -10.79
CA ALA A 18 -5.75 8.42 -10.32
C ALA A 18 -4.29 7.95 -10.48
N ALA A 19 -3.50 8.61 -11.34
CA ALA A 19 -2.08 8.29 -11.53
C ALA A 19 -1.19 8.96 -10.47
N LEU A 20 -1.55 10.17 -10.04
CA LEU A 20 -0.81 10.94 -9.04
C LEU A 20 -0.93 10.40 -7.60
N SER A 21 -1.91 9.55 -7.29
CA SER A 21 -2.16 9.04 -5.94
C SER A 21 -1.25 7.88 -5.52
N ARG A 22 -0.63 7.18 -6.47
CA ARG A 22 0.36 6.13 -6.22
C ARG A 22 1.77 6.72 -6.07
N ASP A 23 1.96 7.94 -6.59
CA ASP A 23 3.27 8.55 -6.80
C ASP A 23 4.02 8.86 -5.50
N ARG A 24 3.35 9.22 -4.39
CA ARG A 24 4.08 9.57 -3.15
C ARG A 24 4.68 8.36 -2.44
N LEU A 25 3.88 7.30 -2.24
CA LEU A 25 4.41 6.07 -1.64
C LEU A 25 5.47 5.44 -2.57
N GLN A 26 5.25 5.42 -3.87
CA GLN A 26 6.24 4.89 -4.82
C GLN A 26 7.51 5.74 -4.93
N ALA A 27 7.42 7.06 -4.81
CA ALA A 27 8.58 7.95 -4.77
C ALA A 27 9.27 7.96 -3.40
N SER A 28 8.63 7.44 -2.35
CA SER A 28 9.23 7.31 -1.02
C SER A 28 10.24 6.17 -0.96
N ARG A 29 11.03 6.15 0.12
CA ARG A 29 11.92 5.02 0.43
C ARG A 29 11.17 3.70 0.63
N TYR A 30 9.87 3.75 0.92
CA TYR A 30 9.03 2.57 1.08
C TYR A 30 8.45 2.05 -0.25
N GLY A 31 8.68 2.71 -1.39
CA GLY A 31 8.16 2.27 -2.69
C GLY A 31 8.56 0.84 -3.07
N PRO A 32 9.85 0.47 -2.97
CA PRO A 32 10.29 -0.91 -3.19
C PRO A 32 9.64 -1.90 -2.22
N LEU A 33 9.69 -1.60 -0.91
CA LEU A 33 9.07 -2.43 0.12
C LEU A 33 7.58 -2.68 -0.15
N ALA A 34 6.82 -1.62 -0.47
CA ALA A 34 5.40 -1.73 -0.77
C ALA A 34 5.15 -2.62 -2.00
N SER A 35 6.02 -2.55 -3.02
CA SER A 35 5.91 -3.39 -4.21
C SER A 35 6.17 -4.87 -3.89
N ASP A 36 7.17 -5.14 -3.06
CA ASP A 36 7.52 -6.50 -2.62
C ASP A 36 6.44 -7.10 -1.71
N VAL A 37 5.82 -6.30 -0.84
CA VAL A 37 4.68 -6.73 -0.02
C VAL A 37 3.50 -7.15 -0.90
N ILE A 38 3.12 -6.32 -1.88
CA ILE A 38 2.03 -6.64 -2.82
C ILE A 38 2.33 -7.93 -3.58
N ALA A 39 3.57 -8.10 -4.05
CA ALA A 39 4.01 -9.30 -4.75
C ALA A 39 3.99 -10.55 -3.84
N ALA A 40 4.52 -10.45 -2.62
CA ALA A 40 4.57 -11.55 -1.65
C ALA A 40 3.19 -12.00 -1.20
N PHE A 41 2.23 -11.08 -1.13
CA PHE A 41 0.84 -11.39 -0.81
C PHE A 41 0.10 -12.03 -1.98
N GLY A 42 0.63 -11.96 -3.21
CA GLY A 42 -0.12 -12.30 -4.41
C GLY A 42 -1.37 -11.44 -4.55
N ALA A 43 -1.26 -10.16 -4.18
CA ALA A 43 -2.39 -9.26 -4.06
C ALA A 43 -2.74 -8.56 -5.37
N ASP A 44 -4.03 -8.40 -5.62
CA ASP A 44 -4.55 -7.56 -6.70
C ASP A 44 -4.75 -6.14 -6.17
N ILE A 45 -4.18 -5.15 -6.86
CA ILE A 45 -4.34 -3.73 -6.50
C ILE A 45 -5.73 -3.27 -6.93
N GLU A 46 -6.47 -2.67 -6.00
CA GLU A 46 -7.80 -2.12 -6.24
C GLU A 46 -7.83 -0.61 -5.96
N PRO A 47 -8.80 0.14 -6.53
CA PRO A 47 -9.02 1.53 -6.14
C PRO A 47 -9.35 1.64 -4.65
N CYS A 48 -8.68 2.56 -3.95
CA CYS A 48 -9.02 2.89 -2.57
C CYS A 48 -10.38 3.60 -2.50
N ILE A 49 -11.32 3.03 -1.75
CA ILE A 49 -12.63 3.63 -1.52
C ILE A 49 -12.50 4.64 -0.37
N GLY A 50 -12.67 5.93 -0.68
CA GLY A 50 -12.61 6.99 0.32
C GLY A 50 -11.21 7.34 0.79
N ALA A 51 -10.19 7.10 -0.05
CA ALA A 51 -8.81 7.52 0.22
C ALA A 51 -8.76 8.96 0.69
N ILE A 52 -8.10 9.20 1.83
CA ILE A 52 -8.02 10.53 2.41
C ILE A 52 -6.90 11.32 1.72
N ASP A 53 -5.86 10.64 1.22
CA ASP A 53 -4.83 11.25 0.39
C ASP A 53 -4.11 10.29 -0.59
N ALA A 54 -3.11 10.85 -1.29
CA ALA A 54 -2.30 10.23 -2.32
C ALA A 54 -1.14 9.36 -1.77
N SER A 55 -1.28 8.77 -0.59
CA SER A 55 -0.23 7.95 0.05
C SER A 55 -0.67 6.51 0.32
N GLU A 56 -1.80 6.11 -0.24
CA GLU A 56 -2.45 4.82 0.00
C GLU A 56 -2.34 3.87 -1.21
N ILE A 57 -2.08 2.58 -0.95
CA ILE A 57 -2.26 1.48 -1.91
C ILE A 57 -3.26 0.49 -1.30
N CYS A 58 -4.41 0.36 -1.93
CA CYS A 58 -5.42 -0.62 -1.54
C CYS A 58 -5.29 -1.88 -2.39
N PHE A 59 -5.51 -3.02 -1.76
CA PHE A 59 -5.37 -4.31 -2.42
C PHE A 59 -6.33 -5.34 -1.83
N VAL A 60 -6.54 -6.41 -2.58
CA VAL A 60 -7.27 -7.59 -2.15
C VAL A 60 -6.39 -8.82 -2.33
N VAL A 61 -6.46 -9.74 -1.38
CA VAL A 61 -5.88 -11.07 -1.50
C VAL A 61 -7.00 -12.09 -1.49
N HIS A 62 -7.03 -12.92 -2.53
CA HIS A 62 -7.98 -14.01 -2.66
C HIS A 62 -7.39 -15.29 -2.06
N VAL A 63 -8.20 -16.01 -1.27
CA VAL A 63 -7.84 -17.32 -0.70
C VAL A 63 -6.62 -17.25 0.23
N ALA A 64 -6.59 -16.25 1.11
CA ALA A 64 -5.57 -16.13 2.15
C ALA A 64 -6.21 -15.68 3.47
N GLY A 65 -5.66 -16.17 4.58
CA GLY A 65 -5.99 -15.70 5.93
C GLY A 65 -4.95 -14.69 6.44
N PRO A 66 -5.30 -13.89 7.46
CA PRO A 66 -4.43 -12.86 8.03
C PRO A 66 -3.14 -13.44 8.60
N THR A 67 -3.16 -14.66 9.14
CA THR A 67 -1.93 -15.33 9.63
C THR A 67 -0.93 -15.60 8.52
N TYR A 68 -1.39 -16.05 7.34
CA TYR A 68 -0.51 -16.27 6.20
C TYR A 68 0.13 -14.96 5.73
N LEU A 69 -0.67 -13.89 5.65
CA LEU A 69 -0.21 -12.57 5.24
C LEU A 69 0.75 -11.96 6.26
N ALA A 70 0.53 -12.19 7.56
CA ALA A 70 1.46 -11.78 8.59
C ALA A 70 2.85 -12.42 8.40
N THR A 71 2.91 -13.74 8.19
CA THR A 71 4.17 -14.45 7.92
C THR A 71 4.82 -14.01 6.61
N ALA A 72 4.03 -13.75 5.57
CA ALA A 72 4.56 -13.23 4.31
C ALA A 72 5.17 -11.83 4.48
N LEU A 73 4.53 -10.95 5.27
CA LEU A 73 5.05 -9.62 5.57
C LEU A 73 6.36 -9.68 6.35
N GLU A 74 6.43 -10.52 7.38
CA GLU A 74 7.64 -10.71 8.18
C GLU A 74 8.83 -11.10 7.31
N ARG A 75 8.63 -12.00 6.35
CA ARG A 75 9.69 -12.41 5.41
C ARG A 75 10.18 -11.23 4.56
N VAL A 76 9.27 -10.43 4.01
CA VAL A 76 9.64 -9.25 3.22
C VAL A 76 10.40 -8.25 4.09
N VAL A 77 9.89 -7.96 5.30
CA VAL A 77 10.55 -7.04 6.24
C VAL A 77 11.96 -7.50 6.59
N ASP A 78 12.17 -8.81 6.81
CA ASP A 78 13.48 -9.38 7.15
C ASP A 78 14.55 -9.08 6.09
N GLU A 79 14.19 -9.04 4.81
CA GLU A 79 15.10 -8.68 3.71
C GLU A 79 15.60 -7.23 3.81
N TYR A 80 14.78 -6.35 4.40
CA TYR A 80 15.07 -4.93 4.56
C TYR A 80 15.66 -4.57 5.94
N ARG A 81 15.71 -5.49 6.90
CA ARG A 81 16.28 -5.23 8.24
C ARG A 81 17.73 -4.73 8.18
N GLN A 82 18.54 -5.24 7.25
CA GLN A 82 19.92 -4.78 7.06
C GLN A 82 20.02 -3.32 6.59
N ALA A 83 18.96 -2.79 5.97
CA ALA A 83 18.85 -1.39 5.57
C ALA A 83 18.31 -0.48 6.68
N GLY A 84 18.16 -1.00 7.91
CA GLY A 84 17.68 -0.27 9.08
C GLY A 84 16.16 -0.27 9.23
N LEU A 85 15.44 -1.18 8.56
CA LEU A 85 13.99 -1.31 8.71
C LEU A 85 13.63 -1.99 10.06
N THR A 86 12.61 -1.47 10.73
CA THR A 86 12.06 -1.96 11.99
C THR A 86 10.53 -1.99 11.90
N THR A 87 9.89 -2.80 12.73
CA THR A 87 8.43 -2.97 12.77
C THR A 87 7.86 -2.85 14.18
N SER A 88 6.59 -2.50 14.28
CA SER A 88 5.80 -2.69 15.50
C SER A 88 5.34 -4.15 15.61
N ASP A 89 4.81 -4.51 16.78
CA ASP A 89 3.98 -5.71 16.91
C ASP A 89 2.67 -5.54 16.12
N TRP A 90 2.07 -6.68 15.73
CA TRP A 90 0.72 -6.70 15.18
C TRP A 90 -0.30 -6.27 16.24
N GLN A 91 -1.16 -5.32 15.87
CA GLN A 91 -2.28 -4.87 16.67
C GLN A 91 -3.58 -5.27 15.98
N ALA A 92 -4.49 -5.94 16.69
CA ALA A 92 -5.79 -6.34 16.17
C ALA A 92 -6.92 -5.68 16.97
N ALA A 93 -7.81 -4.96 16.28
CA ALA A 93 -8.99 -4.34 16.87
C ALA A 93 -10.14 -4.29 15.86
N ASN A 94 -11.36 -4.64 16.30
CA ASN A 94 -12.58 -4.57 15.48
C ASN A 94 -12.49 -5.28 14.12
N GLY A 95 -11.78 -6.41 14.04
CA GLY A 95 -11.59 -7.17 12.80
C GLY A 95 -10.55 -6.58 11.84
N VAL A 96 -9.83 -5.54 12.26
CA VAL A 96 -8.72 -4.94 11.51
C VAL A 96 -7.41 -5.25 12.21
N TRP A 97 -6.42 -5.66 11.44
CA TRP A 97 -5.05 -5.92 11.87
C TRP A 97 -4.15 -4.81 11.32
N LYS A 98 -3.27 -4.28 12.17
CA LYS A 98 -2.35 -3.20 11.84
C LYS A 98 -0.93 -3.56 12.24
N LEU A 99 0.02 -3.20 11.39
CA LEU A 99 1.44 -3.15 11.73
C LEU A 99 2.07 -1.88 11.13
N SER A 100 2.97 -1.24 11.86
CA SER A 100 3.80 -0.14 11.36
C SER A 100 5.20 -0.64 11.01
N VAL A 101 5.76 -0.09 9.93
CA VAL A 101 7.13 -0.33 9.48
C VAL A 101 7.84 1.02 9.35
N TRP A 102 9.03 1.16 9.92
CA TRP A 102 9.82 2.38 9.78
C TRP A 102 11.32 2.12 9.66
N TYR A 103 12.04 3.01 9.01
CA TYR A 103 13.50 3.03 9.07
C TYR A 103 13.97 3.71 10.36
N THR A 104 15.04 3.20 10.96
CA THR A 104 15.60 3.75 12.21
C THR A 104 16.22 5.14 12.05
N ASP A 105 16.39 5.63 10.81
CA ASP A 105 16.83 6.99 10.58
C ASP A 105 15.69 8.00 10.75
N SER A 106 15.96 9.10 11.43
CA SER A 106 14.95 10.13 11.64
C SER A 106 14.63 10.83 10.32
N GLY A 107 13.34 10.86 9.94
CA GLY A 107 12.84 11.65 8.82
C GLY A 107 12.30 10.86 7.63
N SER A 108 12.34 9.52 7.65
CA SER A 108 11.79 8.71 6.57
C SER A 108 10.26 8.56 6.63
N GLY A 109 9.61 8.91 7.75
CA GLY A 109 8.20 8.58 8.02
C GLY A 109 8.01 7.10 8.34
N GLU A 110 6.79 6.58 8.25
CA GLU A 110 6.46 5.15 8.42
C GLU A 110 5.50 4.64 7.34
N LEU A 111 5.55 3.35 7.07
CA LEU A 111 4.56 2.62 6.29
C LEU A 111 3.65 1.84 7.24
N GLN A 112 2.36 2.15 7.24
CA GLN A 112 1.37 1.39 7.98
C GLN A 112 0.70 0.36 7.06
N VAL A 113 0.58 -0.87 7.53
CA VAL A 113 -0.08 -1.98 6.86
C VAL A 113 -1.35 -2.32 7.61
N PHE A 114 -2.49 -2.26 6.92
CA PHE A 114 -3.79 -2.64 7.45
C PHE A 114 -4.32 -3.85 6.70
N LEU A 115 -4.87 -4.82 7.42
CA LEU A 115 -5.51 -6.01 6.89
C LEU A 115 -6.88 -6.21 7.54
N THR A 116 -7.90 -6.44 6.72
CA THR A 116 -9.27 -6.66 7.15
C THR A 116 -9.79 -7.92 6.48
N GLU A 117 -10.17 -8.92 7.27
CA GLU A 117 -10.86 -10.08 6.73
C GLU A 117 -12.19 -9.66 6.13
N THR A 118 -12.42 -10.10 4.90
CA THR A 118 -13.71 -9.98 4.23
C THR A 118 -14.33 -11.36 4.17
N GLY A 119 -15.65 -11.44 4.30
CA GLY A 119 -16.35 -12.72 4.21
C GLY A 119 -16.00 -13.44 2.90
N GLY A 120 -15.80 -14.77 2.96
CA GLY A 120 -15.50 -15.58 1.78
C GLY A 120 -14.02 -15.87 1.51
N SER A 121 -13.17 -15.92 2.55
CA SER A 121 -11.73 -16.25 2.44
C SER A 121 -10.91 -15.22 1.64
N SER A 122 -11.26 -13.94 1.76
CA SER A 122 -10.48 -12.85 1.16
C SER A 122 -10.10 -11.84 2.22
N VAL A 123 -8.94 -11.19 2.03
CA VAL A 123 -8.48 -10.11 2.90
C VAL A 123 -8.37 -8.85 2.05
N ARG A 124 -9.00 -7.76 2.50
CA ARG A 124 -8.72 -6.43 1.95
C ARG A 124 -7.60 -5.81 2.78
N GLY A 125 -6.64 -5.20 2.12
CA GLY A 125 -5.58 -4.50 2.80
C GLY A 125 -5.33 -3.11 2.24
N VAL A 126 -4.66 -2.30 3.06
CA VAL A 126 -4.25 -0.95 2.71
C VAL A 126 -2.83 -0.73 3.22
N LEU A 127 -1.95 -0.27 2.34
CA LEU A 127 -0.65 0.29 2.70
C LEU A 127 -0.79 1.81 2.74
N VAL A 128 -0.44 2.44 3.86
CA VAL A 128 -0.53 3.90 4.05
C VAL A 128 0.84 4.44 4.37
N PHE A 129 1.37 5.33 3.54
CA PHE A 129 2.60 6.03 3.83
C PHE A 129 2.34 7.28 4.66
N VAL A 130 2.78 7.26 5.91
CA VAL A 130 2.73 8.42 6.81
C VAL A 130 4.08 9.11 6.71
N GLY A 131 4.14 10.20 5.93
CA GLY A 131 5.33 11.01 5.78
C GLY A 131 5.77 11.68 7.10
N PRO A 132 7.02 12.18 7.17
CA PRO A 132 7.47 13.03 8.27
C PRO A 132 6.69 14.35 8.36
#